data_AF-A0A0F5NAW5-F1
#
_entry.id   AF-A0A0F5NAW5-F1
#
_cell.length_a   1.000
_cell.length_b   1.000
_cell.length_c   1.000
_cell.angle_alpha   90.00
_cell.angle_beta   90.00
_cell.angle_gamma   90.00
#
_symmetry.space_group_name_H-M   'P 1'
#
loop_
_entity.id
_entity.type
_entity.pdbx_description
1 polymer ?
#
loop_
_entity_poly.entity_id
_entity_poly.type
_entity_poly.pdbx_seq_one_letter_code
_entity_poly.pdbx_strand_id
1 'polypeptide(L)'
;MTTNWVPAQTSCGPHSGRILDTARGILIGLRRCPSEAALDELHSAALRHKVPVFAMAWALVHLAGDGEKTPSFTDAQSAARHEWGPLFESAVVPC
;
A
#
# COMPACT_ATOMS: atom_id res chain seq x y z
N MET A 1 8.66 -23.78 -26.77
CA MET A 1 9.22 -22.79 -25.84
C MET A 1 8.12 -22.42 -24.86
N THR A 2 8.09 -23.04 -23.68
CA THR A 2 7.07 -22.81 -22.65
C THR A 2 7.64 -21.83 -21.62
N THR A 3 6.96 -20.70 -21.44
CA THR A 3 7.29 -19.67 -20.46
C THR A 3 7.02 -20.22 -19.05
N ASN A 4 8.09 -20.53 -18.31
CA ASN A 4 8.02 -20.84 -16.89
C ASN A 4 7.80 -19.52 -16.11
N TRP A 5 6.55 -19.07 -16.04
CA TRP A 5 6.16 -17.95 -15.17
C TRP A 5 6.08 -18.45 -13.72
N VAL A 6 7.13 -18.17 -12.96
CA VAL A 6 7.14 -18.35 -11.51
C VAL A 6 6.53 -17.07 -10.91
N PRO A 7 5.42 -17.14 -10.14
CA PRO A 7 5.04 -16.01 -9.31
C PRO A 7 6.21 -15.81 -8.35
N ALA A 8 6.83 -14.63 -8.38
CA ALA A 8 7.76 -14.22 -7.35
C ALA A 8 7.03 -14.40 -6.02
N GLN A 9 7.36 -15.46 -5.31
CA GLN A 9 6.89 -15.71 -3.96
C GLN A 9 7.51 -14.62 -3.10
N THR A 10 6.84 -13.47 -3.03
CA THR A 10 7.07 -12.49 -1.96
C THR A 10 6.80 -13.26 -0.68
N SER A 11 7.90 -13.68 -0.04
CA SER A 11 7.93 -14.50 1.16
C SER A 11 6.78 -14.11 2.09
N CYS A 12 5.87 -15.06 2.31
CA CYS A 12 4.83 -14.97 3.33
C CYS A 12 5.49 -15.16 4.71
N GLY A 13 6.48 -14.32 5.01
CA GLY A 13 7.17 -14.29 6.29
C GLY A 13 6.32 -13.53 7.31
N PRO A 14 6.60 -13.65 8.62
CA PRO A 14 5.88 -12.94 9.68
C PRO A 14 5.88 -11.40 9.53
N HIS A 15 6.69 -10.87 8.62
CA HIS A 15 6.71 -9.45 8.26
C HIS A 15 5.58 -9.03 7.32
N SER A 16 4.98 -9.95 6.56
CA SER A 16 3.95 -9.60 5.56
C SER A 16 2.60 -9.25 6.17
N GLY A 17 2.20 -9.92 7.25
CA GLY A 17 1.03 -9.52 8.04
C GLY A 17 1.22 -8.13 8.64
N ARG A 18 2.40 -7.86 9.21
CA ARG A 18 2.71 -6.57 9.85
C ARG A 18 2.57 -5.38 8.91
N ILE A 19 2.98 -5.51 7.64
CA ILE A 19 2.88 -4.38 6.71
C ILE A 19 1.44 -4.11 6.27
N LEU A 20 0.63 -5.15 6.13
CA LEU A 20 -0.80 -5.03 5.84
C LEU A 20 -1.53 -4.39 7.02
N ASP A 21 -1.25 -4.83 8.24
CA ASP A 21 -1.82 -4.26 9.46
C ASP A 21 -1.44 -2.78 9.63
N THR A 22 -0.20 -2.43 9.28
CA THR A 22 0.28 -1.05 9.32
C THR A 22 -0.44 -0.19 8.28
N ALA A 23 -0.55 -0.67 7.03
CA ALA A 23 -1.30 0.02 5.97
C ALA A 23 -2.77 0.23 6.36
N ARG A 24 -3.42 -0.78 6.94
CA ARG A 24 -4.79 -0.70 7.47
C ARG A 24 -4.89 0.38 8.56
N GLY A 25 -3.95 0.41 9.51
CA GLY A 25 -3.88 1.42 10.56
C GLY A 25 -3.72 2.85 10.03
N ILE A 26 -2.89 3.05 9.00
CA ILE A 26 -2.71 4.35 8.34
C ILE A 26 -4.04 4.85 7.75
N LEU A 27 -4.77 3.99 7.03
CA LEU A 27 -6.07 4.37 6.44
C LEU A 27 -7.12 4.71 7.50
N ILE A 28 -7.18 3.94 8.61
CA ILE A 28 -8.03 4.27 9.75
C ILE A 28 -7.68 5.65 10.31
N GLY A 29 -6.39 5.96 10.43
CA GLY A 29 -5.90 7.25 10.91
C GLY A 29 -6.31 8.42 10.01
N LEU A 30 -6.10 8.29 8.70
CA LEU A 30 -6.38 9.33 7.71
C LEU A 30 -7.89 9.55 7.48
N ARG A 31 -8.68 8.47 7.42
CA ARG A 31 -10.10 8.54 7.05
C ARG A 31 -11.07 8.41 8.21
N ARG A 32 -10.60 8.05 9.40
CA ARG A 32 -11.45 7.77 10.58
C ARG A 32 -12.51 6.71 10.30
N CYS A 33 -12.15 5.65 9.57
CA CYS A 33 -13.05 4.56 9.20
C CYS A 33 -12.81 3.28 10.03
N PRO A 34 -13.78 2.33 10.04
CA PRO A 34 -13.59 1.02 10.66
C PRO A 34 -12.50 0.18 9.98
N SER A 35 -11.98 -0.78 10.72
CA SER A 35 -10.89 -1.67 10.30
C SER A 35 -11.18 -2.41 8.98
N GLU A 36 -12.38 -2.99 8.83
CA GLU A 36 -12.75 -3.71 7.60
C GLU A 36 -12.86 -2.78 6.39
N ALA A 37 -13.45 -1.59 6.57
CA ALA A 37 -13.55 -0.60 5.50
C ALA A 37 -12.16 -0.16 4.99
N ALA A 38 -11.17 -0.04 5.89
CA ALA A 38 -9.80 0.26 5.52
C ALA A 38 -9.15 -0.86 4.67
N LEU A 39 -9.40 -2.14 4.99
CA LEU A 39 -8.88 -3.24 4.18
C LEU A 39 -9.57 -3.33 2.83
N ASP A 40 -10.90 -3.17 2.81
CA ASP A 40 -11.67 -3.19 1.58
C ASP A 40 -11.22 -2.07 0.63
N GLU A 41 -10.93 -0.88 1.17
CA GLU A 41 -10.35 0.22 0.40
C GLU A 41 -8.98 -0.14 -0.17
N LEU A 42 -8.07 -0.66 0.66
CA LEU A 42 -6.72 -1.09 0.24
C LEU A 42 -6.80 -2.15 -0.87
N HIS A 43 -7.69 -3.14 -0.71
CA HIS A 43 -7.90 -4.20 -1.68
C HIS A 43 -8.49 -3.68 -2.98
N SER A 44 -9.51 -2.82 -2.89
CA SER A 44 -10.16 -2.21 -4.06
C SER A 44 -9.20 -1.34 -4.86
N ALA A 45 -8.33 -0.58 -4.18
CA ALA A 45 -7.31 0.23 -4.82
C ALA A 45 -6.27 -0.65 -5.54
N ALA A 46 -5.79 -1.72 -4.89
CA ALA A 46 -4.87 -2.66 -5.52
C ALA A 46 -5.47 -3.27 -6.80
N LEU A 47 -6.76 -3.62 -6.79
CA LEU A 47 -7.48 -4.12 -7.96
C LEU A 47 -7.60 -3.08 -9.08
N ARG A 48 -7.96 -1.82 -8.75
CA ARG A 48 -8.08 -0.73 -9.74
C ARG A 48 -6.75 -0.48 -10.47
N HIS A 49 -5.65 -0.49 -9.73
CA HIS A 49 -4.31 -0.23 -10.26
C HIS A 49 -3.60 -1.48 -10.77
N LYS A 50 -4.23 -2.66 -10.65
CA LYS A 50 -3.69 -3.97 -11.08
C LYS A 50 -2.33 -4.29 -10.45
N VAL A 51 -2.16 -3.92 -9.18
CA VAL A 51 -0.95 -4.22 -8.40
C VAL A 51 -1.27 -5.23 -7.30
N PRO A 52 -0.30 -6.06 -6.87
CA PRO A 52 -0.48 -6.93 -5.72
C PRO A 52 -0.83 -6.12 -4.46
N VAL A 53 -1.82 -6.58 -3.69
CA VAL A 53 -2.27 -5.91 -2.45
C VAL A 53 -1.12 -5.69 -1.47
N PHE A 54 -0.21 -6.65 -1.39
CA PHE A 54 1.00 -6.52 -0.58
C PHE A 54 1.91 -5.37 -1.06
N ALA A 55 2.11 -5.23 -2.37
CA ALA A 55 2.90 -4.15 -2.95
C ALA A 55 2.22 -2.79 -2.72
N MET A 56 0.89 -2.75 -2.81
CA MET A 56 0.09 -1.55 -2.49
C MET A 56 0.20 -1.17 -1.01
N ALA A 57 0.13 -2.14 -0.11
CA ALA A 57 0.29 -1.95 1.32
C ALA A 57 1.69 -1.44 1.66
N TRP A 58 2.72 -2.07 1.09
CA TRP A 58 4.10 -1.63 1.23
C TRP A 58 4.27 -0.19 0.75
N ALA A 59 3.73 0.14 -0.43
CA ALA A 59 3.81 1.46 -1.01
C ALA A 59 3.09 2.52 -0.17
N LEU A 60 1.94 2.20 0.42
CA LEU A 60 1.23 3.12 1.32
C LEU A 60 2.02 3.37 2.61
N VAL A 61 2.61 2.33 3.22
CA VAL A 61 3.45 2.48 4.42
C VAL A 61 4.66 3.37 4.12
N HIS A 62 5.27 3.21 2.95
CA HIS A 62 6.42 4.04 2.50
C HIS A 62 6.00 5.41 1.96
N LEU A 63 4.71 5.65 1.73
CA LEU A 63 4.20 6.99 1.46
C LEU A 63 3.94 7.74 2.77
N ALA A 64 3.53 7.02 3.82
CA ALA A 64 3.26 7.59 5.14
C ALA A 64 4.53 7.90 5.94
N GLY A 65 5.55 7.06 5.82
CA GLY A 65 6.92 7.40 6.24
C GLY A 65 7.67 7.99 5.05
N ASP A 66 8.69 8.81 5.28
CA ASP A 66 9.57 9.32 4.20
C ASP A 66 10.54 8.22 3.72
N GLY A 67 9.98 7.07 3.31
CA GLY A 67 10.71 5.84 3.03
C GLY A 67 11.33 5.82 1.63
N GLU A 68 12.44 5.10 1.50
CA GLU A 68 13.18 4.95 0.24
C GLU A 68 12.32 4.35 -0.88
N LYS A 69 12.45 4.93 -2.08
CA LYS A 69 11.78 4.41 -3.28
C LYS A 69 12.41 3.09 -3.69
N THR A 70 11.60 2.03 -3.79
CA THR A 70 12.08 0.74 -4.28
C THR A 70 11.72 0.54 -5.76
N PRO A 71 12.68 0.32 -6.67
CA PRO A 71 12.41 0.21 -8.11
C PRO A 71 11.41 -0.90 -8.47
N SER A 72 11.39 -2.01 -7.73
CA SER A 72 10.48 -3.14 -7.95
C SER A 72 9.01 -2.84 -7.65
N PHE A 73 8.70 -1.71 -7.00
CA PHE A 73 7.35 -1.31 -6.62
C PHE A 73 6.95 0.05 -7.21
N THR A 74 7.53 0.43 -8.35
CA THR A 74 7.29 1.76 -8.95
C THR A 74 5.80 1.99 -9.29
N ASP A 75 5.12 0.98 -9.84
CA ASP A 75 3.69 1.06 -10.16
C ASP A 75 2.83 1.18 -8.89
N ALA A 76 3.13 0.38 -7.86
CA ALA A 76 2.41 0.42 -6.58
C ALA A 76 2.65 1.75 -5.82
N GLN A 77 3.85 2.31 -5.88
CA GLN A 77 4.15 3.63 -5.30
C GLN A 77 3.42 4.75 -6.04
N SER A 78 3.38 4.70 -7.36
CA SER A 78 2.61 5.66 -8.16
C SER A 78 1.11 5.55 -7.86
N ALA A 79 0.59 4.33 -7.76
CA ALA A 79 -0.79 4.04 -7.38
C ALA A 79 -1.13 4.55 -5.97
N ALA A 80 -0.26 4.29 -4.99
CA ALA A 80 -0.47 4.76 -3.62
C ALA A 80 -0.46 6.29 -3.52
N ARG A 81 0.44 6.97 -4.25
CA ARG A 81 0.47 8.44 -4.33
C ARG A 81 -0.81 8.98 -4.99
N HIS A 82 -1.30 8.33 -6.03
CA HIS A 82 -2.54 8.73 -6.70
C HIS A 82 -3.77 8.58 -5.80
N GLU A 83 -3.86 7.50 -5.02
CA GLU A 83 -5.03 7.22 -4.18
C GLU A 83 -5.04 8.01 -2.86
N TRP A 84 -3.87 8.14 -2.21
CA TRP A 84 -3.80 8.64 -0.83
C TRP A 84 -2.88 9.84 -0.64
N GLY A 85 -2.09 10.25 -1.63
CA GLY A 85 -1.20 11.42 -1.55
C GLY A 85 -1.89 12.68 -1.02
N PRO A 86 -3.06 13.08 -1.56
CA PRO A 86 -3.78 14.27 -1.08
C PRO A 86 -4.22 14.19 0.39
N LEU A 87 -4.42 12.99 0.94
CA LEU A 87 -4.79 12.83 2.35
C LEU A 87 -3.62 13.17 3.28
N PHE A 88 -2.38 12.90 2.85
CA PHE A 88 -1.19 13.27 3.61
C PHE A 88 -0.95 14.77 3.54
N GLU A 89 -1.19 15.41 2.40
CA GLU A 89 -1.10 16.87 2.25
C GLU A 89 -2.12 17.60 3.14
N SER A 90 -3.36 17.08 3.20
CA SER A 90 -4.41 17.64 4.07
C SER A 90 -4.17 17.36 5.56
N ALA A 91 -3.35 16.36 5.91
CA ALA A 91 -3.00 16.03 7.28
C ALA A 91 -1.83 16.88 7.81
N VAL A 92 -1.08 17.56 6.95
CA VAL A 92 -0.06 18.52 7.36
C VAL A 92 -0.77 19.77 7.88
N VAL A 93 -0.93 19.86 9.21
CA VAL A 93 -1.18 21.14 9.87
C VAL A 93 0.11 21.95 9.74
N PRO A 94 0.11 23.14 9.09
CA PRO A 94 1.28 24.00 9.11
C PRO A 94 1.52 24.42 10.56
N CYS A 95 2.68 24.05 11.11
CA CYS A 95 3.18 24.53 12.39
C CYS A 95 3.48 26.03 12.33
#